data_AF-A0A844X0G6-F1
#
_entry.id   AF-A0A844X0G6-F1
#
_cell.length_a   1.000
_cell.length_b   1.000
_cell.length_c   1.000
_cell.angle_alpha   90.00
_cell.angle_beta   90.00
_cell.angle_gamma   90.00
#
_symmetry.space_group_name_H-M   'P 1'
#
loop_
_entity.id
_entity.type
_entity.pdbx_description
1 polymer ?
#
loop_
_entity_poly.entity_id
_entity_poly.type
_entity_poly.pdbx_seq_one_letter_code
_entity_poly.pdbx_strand_id
1 'polypeptide(L)' 'MMYLSAIRAQVRNFAGKFVKSEQGVTAIEYAIVAAGVSAVVLVIFGTGANAPVNKMLTQVFDSLQTKLTGIIGA' A
#
# COMPACT_ATOMS: atom_id res chain seq x y z
N MET A 1 9.02 26.29 45.34
CA MET A 1 7.69 25.97 44.76
C MET A 1 7.53 26.33 43.27
N MET A 2 8.30 27.28 42.72
CA MET A 2 8.15 27.77 41.32
C MET A 2 8.51 26.74 40.22
N TYR A 3 9.43 25.81 40.50
CA TYR A 3 9.85 24.80 39.53
C TYR A 3 8.79 23.72 39.27
N LEU A 4 8.04 23.31 40.28
CA LEU A 4 7.00 22.29 40.13
C LEU A 4 5.77 22.81 39.37
N SER A 5 5.42 24.08 39.55
CA SER A 5 4.35 24.72 38.78
C SER A 5 4.76 24.96 37.33
N ALA A 6 6.02 25.32 37.07
CA ALA A 6 6.57 25.45 35.72
C ALA A 6 6.58 24.10 34.97
N ILE A 7 7.00 23.02 35.63
CA ILE A 7 6.96 21.66 35.05
C ILE A 7 5.51 21.25 34.77
N ARG A 8 4.58 21.46 35.71
CA ARG A 8 3.15 21.17 35.50
C ARG A 8 2.55 21.99 34.36
N ALA A 9 3.00 23.23 34.16
CA ALA A 9 2.57 24.08 33.05
C ALA A 9 3.16 23.61 31.71
N GLN A 10 4.43 23.20 31.68
CA GLN A 10 5.07 22.62 30.49
C GLN A 10 4.40 21.31 30.08
N VAL A 11 4.13 20.41 31.02
CA VAL A 11 3.45 19.13 30.75
C VAL A 11 2.04 19.36 30.21
N ARG A 12 1.27 20.32 30.76
CA ARG A 12 -0.06 20.68 30.24
C ARG A 12 0.01 21.27 28.82
N ASN A 13 0.98 22.14 28.56
CA ASN A 13 1.18 22.71 27.24
C ASN A 13 1.62 21.67 26.21
N PHE A 14 2.48 20.72 26.60
CA PHE A 14 2.88 19.61 25.75
C PHE A 14 1.72 18.67 25.46
N ALA A 15 0.95 18.27 26.47
CA ALA A 15 -0.23 17.42 26.30
C ALA A 15 -1.30 18.10 25.43
N GLY A 16 -1.55 19.40 25.61
CA GLY A 16 -2.47 20.15 24.76
C GLY A 16 -2.00 20.26 23.30
N LYS A 17 -0.69 20.42 23.07
CA LYS A 17 -0.12 20.40 21.72
C LYS A 17 -0.12 19.00 21.10
N PHE A 18 0.06 17.96 21.90
CA PHE A 18 0.05 16.56 21.45
C PHE A 18 -1.36 16.10 21.07
N VAL A 19 -2.38 16.41 21.89
CA VAL A 19 -3.78 16.13 21.56
C VAL A 19 -4.24 16.90 20.32
N LYS A 20 -3.68 18.09 20.08
CA LYS A 20 -3.91 18.89 18.88
C LYS A 20 -3.01 18.50 17.70
N SER A 21 -2.08 17.56 17.89
CA SER A 21 -1.16 17.09 16.86
C SER A 21 -1.79 15.91 16.11
N GLU A 22 -2.41 16.21 14.98
CA GLU A 22 -3.09 15.23 14.12
C GLU A 22 -2.13 14.37 13.27
N GLN A 23 -0.81 14.52 13.46
CA GLN A 23 0.22 13.77 12.72
C GLN A 23 0.08 12.25 12.88
N GLY A 24 -0.41 11.76 14.03
CA GLY A 24 -0.67 10.33 14.23
C GLY A 24 -1.94 9.83 13.53
N VAL A 25 -2.99 10.66 13.49
CA VAL A 25 -4.26 10.34 12.84
C VAL A 25 -4.08 10.30 11.32
N THR A 26 -3.37 11.28 10.76
CA THR A 26 -3.03 11.32 9.34
C THR A 26 -2.17 10.13 8.91
N ALA A 27 -1.22 9.66 9.74
CA ALA A 27 -0.43 8.47 9.44
C ALA A 27 -1.29 7.19 9.34
N ILE A 28 -2.30 7.04 10.21
CA ILE A 28 -3.24 5.89 10.17
C ILE A 28 -4.11 5.95 8.91
N GLU A 29 -4.58 7.15 8.53
CA GLU A 29 -5.36 7.34 7.30
C GLU A 29 -4.56 6.94 6.06
N TYR A 30 -3.31 7.42 5.94
CA TYR A 30 -2.44 7.04 4.83
C TYR A 30 -2.10 5.54 4.84
N ALA A 31 -1.96 4.92 6.01
CA ALA A 31 -1.74 3.48 6.12
C ALA A 31 -2.92 2.67 5.57
N ILE A 32 -4.16 3.06 5.89
CA ILE A 32 -5.37 2.42 5.37
C ILE A 32 -5.49 2.63 3.86
N VAL A 33 -5.20 3.83 3.35
CA VAL A 33 -5.19 4.12 1.92
C VAL A 33 -4.15 3.26 1.20
N ALA A 34 -2.93 3.16 1.74
CA ALA A 34 -1.87 2.32 1.18
C ALA A 34 -2.26 0.84 1.17
N ALA A 35 -2.91 0.34 2.22
CA ALA A 35 -3.41 -1.03 2.29
C ALA A 35 -4.50 -1.28 1.22
N GLY A 36 -5.43 -0.34 1.04
CA GLY A 36 -6.47 -0.41 0.01
C GLY A 36 -5.90 -0.44 -1.41
N VAL A 37 -4.95 0.46 -1.71
CA VAL A 37 -4.25 0.48 -3.01
C VAL A 37 -3.49 -0.82 -3.24
N SER A 38 -2.78 -1.32 -2.22
CA SER A 38 -2.03 -2.57 -2.29
C SER A 38 -2.93 -3.77 -2.59
N ALA A 39 -4.13 -3.82 -2.01
CA ALA A 39 -5.12 -4.86 -2.29
C ALA A 39 -5.57 -4.83 -3.75
N VAL A 40 -5.87 -3.64 -4.30
CA VAL A 40 -6.25 -3.49 -5.71
C VAL A 40 -5.11 -3.93 -6.64
N VAL A 41 -3.88 -3.52 -6.34
CA VAL A 41 -2.69 -3.92 -7.11
C VAL A 41 -2.52 -5.44 -7.07
N LEU A 42 -2.69 -6.08 -5.91
CA LEU A 42 -2.59 -7.54 -5.79
C LEU A 42 -3.65 -8.28 -6.60
N VAL A 43 -4.88 -7.77 -6.68
CA VAL A 43 -5.95 -8.39 -7.49
C VAL A 43 -5.62 -8.31 -8.98
N ILE A 44 -5.11 -7.17 -9.45
CA ILE A 44 -4.85 -6.93 -10.88
C ILE A 44 -3.55 -7.62 -11.33
N PHE A 45 -2.48 -7.46 -10.55
CA PHE A 45 -1.11 -7.84 -10.88
C PHE A 45 -0.60 -9.05 -10.08
N GLY A 46 -1.46 -9.71 -9.32
CA GLY A 46 -1.09 -10.88 -8.55
C GLY A 46 -0.51 -12.00 -9.42
N THR A 47 0.19 -12.93 -8.77
CA THR A 47 0.80 -14.08 -9.44
C THR A 47 -0.17 -15.25 -9.62
N GLY A 48 -1.38 -15.17 -9.05
CA GLY A 48 -2.40 -16.19 -9.22
C GLY A 48 -2.94 -16.24 -10.65
N ALA A 49 -3.34 -17.43 -11.10
CA ALA A 49 -3.88 -17.64 -12.45
C ALA A 49 -5.13 -16.80 -12.78
N ASN A 50 -5.83 -16.33 -11.75
CA ASN A 50 -7.01 -15.48 -11.89
C ASN A 50 -6.69 -13.98 -11.97
N ALA A 51 -5.44 -13.57 -11.77
CA ALA A 51 -5.03 -12.18 -11.91
C ALA A 51 -5.12 -11.79 -13.41
N PRO A 52 -5.89 -10.74 -13.76
CA PRO A 52 -6.14 -10.37 -15.16
C PRO A 52 -4.87 -10.17 -15.98
N VAL A 53 -3.86 -9.52 -15.41
CA VAL A 53 -2.60 -9.25 -16.11
C VAL A 53 -1.80 -10.52 -16.34
N ASN A 54 -1.71 -11.40 -15.35
CA ASN A 54 -1.03 -12.68 -15.48
C ASN A 54 -1.67 -13.53 -16.59
N LYS A 55 -3.00 -13.64 -16.56
CA LYS A 55 -3.77 -14.38 -17.56
C LYS A 55 -3.55 -13.82 -18.97
N MET A 56 -3.62 -12.50 -19.12
CA MET A 56 -3.39 -11.83 -20.40
C MET A 56 -1.99 -12.11 -20.94
N LEU A 57 -0.96 -11.94 -20.11
CA LEU A 57 0.43 -12.19 -20.52
C LEU A 57 0.64 -13.65 -20.90
N THR A 58 0.15 -14.59 -20.10
CA THR A 58 0.23 -16.03 -20.38
C THR A 58 -0.42 -16.36 -21.73
N GLN A 59 -1.62 -15.85 -21.99
CA GLN A 59 -2.32 -16.05 -23.27
C GLN A 59 -1.55 -15.49 -24.48
N VAL A 60 -0.90 -14.33 -24.33
CA VAL A 60 -0.05 -13.77 -25.38
C VAL A 60 1.14 -14.68 -25.66
N PHE A 61 1.84 -15.14 -24.61
CA PHE A 61 2.99 -16.03 -24.78
C PHE A 61 2.61 -17.39 -25.34
N ASP A 62 1.50 -17.98 -24.91
CA ASP A 62 0.98 -19.25 -25.45
C ASP A 62 0.62 -19.11 -26.94
N SER A 63 0.01 -17.98 -27.31
CA SER A 63 -0.32 -17.69 -28.71
C SER A 63 0.93 -17.54 -29.57
N LEU A 64 1.97 -16.87 -29.04
CA LEU A 64 3.25 -16.73 -29.73
C LEU A 64 3.96 -18.08 -29.87
N GLN A 65 3.99 -18.88 -28.81
CA GLN A 65 4.56 -20.23 -28.83
C GLN A 65 3.87 -21.11 -29.86
N THR A 66 2.53 -21.10 -29.88
CA THR A 66 1.74 -21.88 -30.84
C THR A 66 2.09 -21.52 -32.28
N LYS A 67 2.19 -20.22 -32.60
CA LYS A 67 2.56 -19.75 -33.93
C LYS A 67 4.00 -20.13 -34.29
N LEU A 68 4.95 -19.97 -33.37
CA LEU A 68 6.36 -20.32 -33.58
C LEU A 68 6.53 -21.82 -33.83
N THR A 69 5.91 -22.68 -33.03
CA THR A 69 5.93 -24.13 -33.22
C THR A 69 5.31 -24.51 -34.56
N GLY A 70 4.24 -23.84 -34.98
CA GLY A 70 3.63 -24.07 -36.30
C GLY A 70 4.55 -23.67 -37.47
N ILE A 71 5.44 -22.70 -37.28
CA ILE A 71 6.42 -22.29 -38.31
C ILE A 71 7.64 -23.21 -38.32
N ILE A 72 8.13 -23.61 -37.14
CA ILE A 72 9.36 -24.42 -37.01
C ILE A 72 9.10 -25.91 -37.27
N GLY A 73 7.89 -26.39 -36.93
CA GLY A 73 7.49 -27.79 -37.10
C GLY A 73 6.86 -28.12 -38.47
N ALA A 74 6.73 -27.14 -39.36
CA ALA A 74 6.30 -27.30 -40.76
C ALA A 74 7.50 -27.17 -41.69
#